data_AF-A0ABD5LKV2-F1
#
_entry.id   AF-A0ABD5LKV2-F1
#
_cell.length_a   1.000
_cell.length_b   1.000
_cell.length_c   1.000
_cell.angle_alpha   90.00
_cell.angle_beta   90.00
_cell.angle_gamma   90.00
#
_symmetry.space_group_name_H-M   'P 1'
#
loop_
_entity.id
_entity.type
_entity.pdbx_description
1 polymer ?
#
loop_
_entity_poly.entity_id
_entity_poly.type
_entity_poly.pdbx_seq_one_letter_code
_entity_poly.pdbx_strand_id
1 'polypeptide(L)'
;MEEEQSAAAFMAAVERVQESSSQVLTATGAAILLAVYLNIAADSRSIANRLGLAHALILREITLLSPRFVRVTKRDARTQRSFLETTEEGQALAAASSSRI
;
A
#
# COMPACT_ATOMS: atom_id res chain seq x y z
N MET A 1 6.34 6.93 21.75
CA MET A 1 7.08 8.07 21.18
C MET A 1 7.68 7.72 19.82
N GLU A 2 8.62 6.77 19.71
CA GLU A 2 9.23 6.40 18.40
C GLU A 2 8.23 5.77 17.42
N GLU A 3 7.38 4.84 17.87
CA GLU A 3 6.34 4.23 17.02
C GLU A 3 5.30 5.25 16.53
N GLU A 4 4.92 6.20 17.36
CA GLU A 4 3.97 7.25 17.02
C GLU A 4 4.56 8.23 16.00
N GLN A 5 5.85 8.55 16.13
CA GLN A 5 6.59 9.33 15.14
C GLN A 5 6.72 8.58 13.81
N SER A 6 6.96 7.27 13.85
CA SER A 6 6.97 6.42 12.65
C SER A 6 5.59 6.37 11.97
N ALA A 7 4.51 6.25 12.75
CA ALA A 7 3.15 6.28 12.23
C ALA A 7 2.79 7.66 11.61
N ALA A 8 3.19 8.76 12.25
CA ALA A 8 3.00 10.10 11.72
C ALA A 8 3.78 10.31 10.41
N ALA A 9 5.03 9.86 10.35
CA ALA A 9 5.85 9.92 9.13
C ALA A 9 5.25 9.06 8.00
N PHE A 10 4.70 7.89 8.33
CA PHE A 10 3.98 7.05 7.40
C PHE A 10 2.74 7.76 6.84
N MET A 11 1.91 8.36 7.70
CA MET A 11 0.71 9.10 7.25
C MET A 11 1.06 10.32 6.39
N ALA A 12 2.12 11.05 6.74
CA ALA A 12 2.62 12.16 5.90
C ALA A 12 3.15 11.68 4.53
N ALA A 13 3.62 10.44 4.43
CA ALA A 13 3.97 9.84 3.13
C ALA A 13 2.73 9.38 2.36
N VAL A 14 1.70 8.86 3.04
CA VAL A 14 0.40 8.52 2.42
C VAL A 14 -0.18 9.74 1.73
N GLU A 15 -0.22 10.89 2.42
CA GLU A 15 -0.71 12.15 1.85
C GLU A 15 0.09 12.56 0.60
N ARG A 16 1.43 12.51 0.66
CA ARG A 16 2.30 12.81 -0.49
C ARG A 16 2.07 11.90 -1.69
N VAL A 17 1.79 10.61 -1.47
CA VAL A 17 1.43 9.67 -2.55
C VAL A 17 0.12 10.09 -3.20
N GLN A 18 -0.87 10.51 -2.41
CA GLN A 18 -2.16 10.96 -2.95
C GLN A 18 -2.02 12.23 -3.79
N GLU A 19 -1.16 13.17 -3.37
CA GLU A 19 -0.89 14.42 -4.09
C GLU A 19 -0.05 14.22 -5.36
N SER A 20 0.89 13.26 -5.35
CA SER A 20 1.83 13.03 -6.44
C SER A 20 1.31 12.09 -7.53
N SER A 21 0.24 11.35 -7.24
CA SER A 21 -0.33 10.40 -8.19
C SER A 21 -1.10 11.10 -9.31
N SER A 22 -0.85 10.72 -10.56
CA SER A 22 -1.62 11.19 -11.72
C SER A 22 -3.09 10.74 -11.70
N GLN A 23 -3.42 9.71 -10.92
CA GLN A 23 -4.77 9.22 -10.67
C GLN A 23 -5.12 9.42 -9.19
N VAL A 24 -6.35 9.83 -8.89
CA VAL A 24 -6.83 9.93 -7.51
C VAL A 24 -6.71 8.58 -6.80
N LEU A 25 -5.80 8.50 -5.81
CA LEU A 25 -5.67 7.37 -4.92
C LEU A 25 -6.39 7.67 -3.61
N THR A 26 -7.08 6.65 -3.08
CA THR A 26 -7.60 6.70 -1.72
C THR A 26 -6.42 6.66 -0.72
N ALA A 27 -6.64 7.15 0.50
CA ALA A 27 -5.63 7.04 1.56
C ALA A 27 -5.26 5.56 1.83
N THR A 28 -6.24 4.65 1.76
CA THR A 28 -6.00 3.21 1.90
C THR A 28 -5.17 2.66 0.74
N GLY A 29 -5.44 3.07 -0.50
CA GLY A 29 -4.67 2.65 -1.67
C GLY A 29 -3.21 3.13 -1.60
N ALA A 30 -3.00 4.39 -1.23
CA ALA A 30 -1.67 4.95 -0.99
C ALA A 30 -0.93 4.22 0.15
N ALA A 31 -1.64 3.92 1.26
CA ALA A 31 -1.08 3.15 2.37
C ALA A 31 -0.71 1.71 1.97
N ILE A 32 -1.51 1.04 1.14
CA ILE A 32 -1.20 -0.28 0.59
C ILE A 32 0.09 -0.23 -0.23
N LEU A 33 0.21 0.74 -1.14
CA LEU A 33 1.41 0.90 -1.97
C LEU A 33 2.66 1.08 -1.11
N LEU A 34 2.61 1.99 -0.12
CA LEU A 34 3.73 2.23 0.79
C LEU A 34 4.04 1.02 1.67
N ALA A 35 3.04 0.29 2.17
CA ALA A 35 3.25 -0.89 3.00
C ALA A 35 4.01 -2.01 2.26
N VAL A 36 3.71 -2.19 0.96
CA VAL A 36 4.43 -3.15 0.12
C VAL A 36 5.83 -2.63 -0.21
N TYR A 37 5.95 -1.35 -0.61
CA TYR A 37 7.23 -0.72 -0.96
C TYR A 37 8.25 -0.73 0.21
N LEU A 38 7.81 -0.35 1.41
CA LEU A 38 8.64 -0.30 2.62
C LEU A 38 8.81 -1.67 3.29
N ASN A 39 8.32 -2.75 2.66
CA ASN A 39 8.38 -4.11 3.18
C ASN A 39 7.75 -4.28 4.59
N ILE A 40 6.72 -3.48 4.89
CA ILE A 40 5.94 -3.57 6.14
C ILE A 40 4.97 -4.75 6.07
N ALA A 41 4.36 -4.96 4.91
CA ALA A 41 3.50 -6.10 4.59
C ALA A 41 3.37 -6.29 3.08
N ALA A 42 3.53 -7.52 2.60
CA ALA A 42 3.51 -7.86 1.17
C ALA A 42 2.27 -8.68 0.75
N ASP A 43 1.23 -8.75 1.59
CA ASP A 43 0.01 -9.49 1.27
C ASP A 43 -1.25 -8.89 1.91
N SER A 44 -2.40 -9.14 1.28
CA SER A 44 -3.69 -8.53 1.64
C SER A 44 -4.14 -8.78 3.09
N ARG A 45 -3.74 -9.90 3.71
CA ARG A 45 -4.16 -10.23 5.10
C ARG A 45 -3.27 -9.50 6.10
N SER A 46 -1.97 -9.52 5.88
CA SER A 46 -1.01 -8.78 6.73
C SER A 46 -1.28 -7.28 6.68
N ILE A 47 -1.56 -6.74 5.49
CA ILE A 47 -1.94 -5.34 5.31
C ILE A 47 -3.23 -5.00 6.07
N ALA A 48 -4.28 -5.82 5.92
CA ALA A 48 -5.54 -5.62 6.64
C ALA A 48 -5.33 -5.53 8.15
N ASN A 49 -4.53 -6.44 8.70
CA ASN A 49 -4.20 -6.44 10.13
C ASN A 49 -3.40 -5.21 10.55
N ARG A 50 -2.39 -4.80 9.76
CA ARG A 50 -1.55 -3.62 10.05
C ARG A 50 -2.35 -2.32 10.02
N LEU A 51 -3.31 -2.19 9.09
CA LEU A 51 -4.14 -1.00 8.95
C LEU A 51 -5.41 -1.04 9.83
N GLY A 52 -5.70 -2.16 10.50
CA GLY A 52 -6.94 -2.33 11.27
C GLY A 52 -8.20 -2.31 10.40
N LEU A 53 -8.10 -2.73 9.14
CA LEU A 53 -9.19 -2.68 8.16
C LEU A 53 -9.70 -4.07 7.79
N ALA A 54 -10.96 -4.14 7.34
CA ALA A 54 -11.53 -5.39 6.84
C ALA A 54 -10.80 -5.88 5.58
N HIS A 55 -10.54 -7.19 5.49
CA HIS A 55 -9.83 -7.79 4.35
C HIS A 55 -10.50 -7.50 3.00
N ALA A 56 -11.84 -7.46 2.95
CA ALA A 56 -12.59 -7.14 1.74
C ALA A 56 -12.31 -5.72 1.22
N LEU A 57 -12.12 -4.73 2.10
CA LEU A 57 -11.74 -3.37 1.71
C LEU A 57 -10.34 -3.35 1.10
N ILE A 58 -9.40 -4.08 1.71
CA ILE A 58 -8.04 -4.21 1.16
C ILE A 58 -8.07 -4.87 -0.22
N LEU A 59 -8.88 -5.92 -0.42
CA LEU A 59 -9.02 -6.56 -1.73
C LEU A 59 -9.59 -5.60 -2.79
N ARG A 60 -10.59 -4.78 -2.42
CA ARG A 60 -11.13 -3.74 -3.31
C ARG A 60 -10.05 -2.75 -3.75
N GLU A 61 -9.27 -2.23 -2.81
CA GLU A 61 -8.21 -1.28 -3.14
C GLU A 61 -7.10 -1.93 -3.98
N ILE A 62 -6.73 -3.18 -3.70
CA ILE A 62 -5.78 -3.94 -4.54
C ILE A 62 -6.28 -4.04 -5.98
N THR A 63 -7.59 -4.27 -6.20
CA THR A 63 -8.17 -4.29 -7.55
C THR A 63 -8.05 -2.93 -8.26
N LEU A 64 -8.09 -1.81 -7.53
CA LEU A 64 -7.93 -0.47 -8.11
C LEU A 64 -6.47 -0.13 -8.40
N LEU A 65 -5.54 -0.63 -7.59
CA LEU A 65 -4.10 -0.38 -7.74
C LEU A 65 -3.45 -1.30 -8.78
N SER A 66 -3.99 -2.51 -8.97
CA SER A 66 -3.43 -3.52 -9.85
C SER A 66 -4.01 -3.45 -11.27
N PRO A 67 -3.21 -3.61 -12.33
CA PRO A 67 -1.79 -3.97 -12.32
C PRO A 67 -0.84 -2.78 -12.25
N ARG A 68 -1.35 -1.54 -12.21
CA ARG A 68 -0.56 -0.35 -12.50
C ARG A 68 0.50 -0.04 -11.45
N PHE A 69 0.14 0.05 -10.18
CA PHE A 69 1.05 0.40 -9.09
C PHE A 69 1.51 -0.82 -8.28
N VAL A 70 0.67 -1.85 -8.22
CA VAL A 70 1.01 -3.14 -7.60
C VAL A 70 0.63 -4.29 -8.52
N ARG A 71 1.41 -5.36 -8.48
CA ARG A 71 1.14 -6.61 -9.18
C ARG A 71 0.79 -7.69 -8.16
N VAL A 72 -0.31 -8.40 -8.41
CA VAL A 72 -0.64 -9.62 -7.66
C VAL A 72 0.20 -10.77 -8.23
N THR A 73 1.14 -11.29 -7.44
CA THR A 73 2.03 -12.39 -7.86
C THR A 73 1.44 -13.77 -7.58
N LYS A 74 0.60 -13.87 -6.55
CA LYS A 74 -0.08 -15.10 -6.17
C LYS A 74 -1.39 -14.77 -5.48
N ARG A 75 -2.41 -15.58 -5.72
CA ARG A 75 -3.66 -15.56 -4.96
C ARG A 75 -3.98 -16.95 -4.43
N ASP A 76 -4.26 -17.04 -3.13
CA ASP A 76 -4.77 -18.25 -2.51
C ASP A 76 -6.27 -18.38 -2.79
N ALA A 77 -6.67 -19.46 -3.47
CA ALA A 77 -8.04 -19.67 -3.93
C ALA A 77 -9.06 -19.89 -2.80
N ARG A 78 -8.62 -20.37 -1.63
CA ARG A 78 -9.52 -20.65 -0.49
C ARG A 78 -9.76 -19.42 0.36
N THR A 79 -8.73 -18.60 0.56
CA THR A 79 -8.73 -17.49 1.52
C THR A 79 -8.76 -16.12 0.86
N GLN A 80 -8.64 -16.07 -0.47
CA GLN A 80 -8.50 -14.87 -1.30
C GLN A 80 -7.27 -14.02 -0.92
N ARG A 81 -6.31 -14.56 -0.16
CA ARG A 81 -5.07 -13.86 0.20
C ARG A 81 -4.28 -13.58 -1.07
N SER A 82 -4.04 -12.30 -1.35
CA SER A 82 -3.28 -11.84 -2.51
C SER A 82 -1.89 -11.37 -2.06
N PHE A 83 -0.85 -11.92 -2.66
CA PHE A 83 0.55 -11.52 -2.47
C PHE A 83 0.91 -10.48 -3.53
N LEU A 84 1.61 -9.44 -3.12
CA LEU A 84 1.82 -8.22 -3.90
C LEU A 84 3.30 -7.90 -4.05
N GLU A 85 3.62 -7.34 -5.20
CA GLU A 85 4.87 -6.63 -5.46
C GLU A 85 4.53 -5.25 -6.03
N THR A 86 5.38 -4.25 -5.79
CA THR A 86 5.27 -2.96 -6.47
C THR A 86 5.73 -3.09 -7.91
N THR A 87 5.03 -2.41 -8.83
CA THR A 87 5.53 -2.22 -10.19
C THR A 87 6.60 -1.13 -10.24
N GLU A 88 7.26 -0.94 -11.38
CA GLU A 88 8.20 0.17 -11.56
C GLU A 88 7.53 1.54 -11.31
N GLU A 89 6.32 1.74 -11.84
CA GLU A 89 5.56 2.98 -11.60
C GLU A 89 5.20 3.14 -10.12
N GLY A 90 4.75 2.07 -9.46
CA GLY A 90 4.45 2.08 -8.03
C GLY A 90 5.68 2.36 -7.17
N GLN A 91 6.83 1.79 -7.52
CA GLN A 91 8.11 2.05 -6.85
C GLN A 91 8.52 3.51 -7.01
N ALA A 92 8.44 4.06 -8.22
CA ALA A 92 8.80 5.46 -8.47
C ALA A 92 7.92 6.42 -7.67
N LEU A 93 6.59 6.20 -7.67
CA LEU A 93 5.64 7.01 -6.91
C LEU A 93 5.88 6.91 -5.40
N ALA A 94 6.07 5.70 -4.88
CA ALA A 94 6.32 5.47 -3.46
C ALA A 94 7.65 6.09 -3.01
N ALA A 95 8.73 5.89 -3.77
CA ALA A 95 10.06 6.41 -3.47
C ALA A 95 10.08 7.95 -3.43
N ALA A 96 9.47 8.60 -4.42
CA ALA A 96 9.33 10.06 -4.45
C ALA A 96 8.57 10.59 -3.21
N SER A 97 7.62 9.80 -2.73
CA SER A 97 6.74 10.17 -1.60
C SER A 97 7.25 9.71 -0.24
N SER A 98 8.29 8.86 -0.16
CA SER A 98 8.84 8.32 1.10
C SER A 98 10.23 8.82 1.45
N SER A 99 10.88 9.63 0.60
CA SER A 99 12.26 10.14 0.77
C SER A 99 12.55 10.96 2.05
N ARG A 100 11.60 11.09 2.97
CA ARG A 100 11.71 11.83 4.25
C ARG A 100 11.20 11.05 5.47
N ILE A 101 10.91 9.76 5.31
CA ILE A 101 10.59 8.84 6.41
C ILE A 101 11.90 8.20 6.86
#